data_AF-A0A9P5US16-F1
#
_entry.id   AF-A0A9P5US16-F1
#
_cell.length_a   1.000
_cell.length_b   1.000
_cell.length_c   1.000
_cell.angle_alpha   90.00
_cell.angle_beta   90.00
_cell.angle_gamma   90.00
#
_symmetry.space_group_name_H-M   'P 1'
#
loop_
_entity.id
_entity.type
_entity.pdbx_description
1 polymer ?
#
loop_
_entity_poly.entity_id
_entity_poly.type
_entity_poly.pdbx_seq_one_letter_code
_entity_poly.pdbx_strand_id
1 'polypeptide(L)'
;MSHHHHSHETDPLIERIERGIIHPVPHYEPHSKWAGIRHKFRKGFAEFLGTAILVAFGSGAIAQLVFSQHNSWFTMSLGWGLGLTFGIFVAGGVSGAHLNPAVSLAMVIFRGLSWADFIVYSIAQFAGAFAGALVVYITNYTSIHNLTADATIGIFVTGLQTSDVTKTAAFTA
;
A
#
# COMPACT_ATOMS: atom_id res chain seq x y z
N MET A 1 11.18 -55.33 -29.27
CA MET A 1 11.89 -54.46 -28.32
C MET A 1 12.14 -53.13 -29.01
N SER A 2 11.08 -52.32 -29.16
CA SER A 2 11.09 -51.07 -29.92
C SER A 2 11.44 -49.91 -28.98
N HIS A 3 12.63 -49.36 -29.16
CA HIS A 3 13.05 -48.12 -28.52
C HIS A 3 12.14 -46.98 -28.99
N HIS A 4 11.24 -46.53 -28.11
CA HIS A 4 10.51 -45.28 -28.29
C HIS A 4 11.50 -44.12 -28.19
N HIS A 5 11.89 -43.58 -29.34
CA HIS A 5 12.50 -42.24 -29.43
C HIS A 5 11.45 -41.22 -28.98
N HIS A 6 11.58 -40.73 -27.75
CA HIS A 6 10.97 -39.46 -27.35
C HIS A 6 11.67 -38.35 -28.13
N SER A 7 11.05 -37.94 -29.24
CA SER A 7 11.37 -36.69 -29.92
C SER A 7 11.25 -35.55 -28.91
N HIS A 8 12.35 -34.84 -28.69
CA HIS A 8 12.39 -33.60 -27.94
C HIS A 8 11.50 -32.56 -28.64
N GLU A 9 10.23 -32.47 -28.23
CA GLU A 9 9.35 -31.38 -28.59
C GLU A 9 9.84 -30.15 -27.84
N THR A 10 10.61 -29.30 -28.52
CA THR A 10 11.06 -28.03 -27.95
C THR A 10 9.85 -27.12 -27.76
N ASP A 11 9.73 -26.55 -26.55
CA ASP A 11 8.65 -25.62 -26.23
C ASP A 11 8.59 -24.51 -27.30
N PRO A 12 7.40 -24.23 -27.89
CA PRO A 12 7.23 -23.21 -28.92
C PRO A 12 7.72 -21.82 -28.50
N LEU A 13 7.86 -21.54 -27.20
CA LEU A 13 8.49 -20.32 -26.71
C LEU A 13 10.02 -20.30 -26.92
N ILE A 14 10.69 -21.43 -26.70
CA ILE A 14 12.15 -21.54 -26.89
C ILE A 14 12.48 -21.41 -28.38
N GLU A 15 11.70 -22.05 -29.24
CA GLU A 15 11.87 -21.95 -30.69
C GLU A 15 11.70 -20.49 -31.18
N ARG A 16 10.76 -19.73 -30.60
CA ARG A 16 10.57 -18.32 -30.93
C ARG A 16 11.70 -17.42 -30.44
N ILE A 17 12.34 -17.77 -29.33
CA ILE A 17 13.54 -17.08 -28.82
C ILE A 17 14.74 -17.37 -29.72
N GLU A 18 14.95 -18.64 -30.09
CA GLU A 18 16.03 -19.07 -30.99
C GLU A 18 15.89 -18.47 -32.39
N ARG A 19 14.64 -18.33 -32.87
CA ARG A 19 14.33 -17.64 -34.15
C ARG A 19 14.46 -16.12 -34.08
N GLY A 20 14.82 -15.55 -32.93
CA GLY A 20 14.96 -14.10 -32.74
C GLY A 20 13.64 -13.33 -32.85
N ILE A 21 12.50 -14.02 -32.82
CA ILE A 21 11.17 -13.41 -32.86
C ILE A 21 10.85 -12.80 -31.49
N ILE A 22 11.34 -13.43 -30.42
CA ILE A 22 11.20 -12.96 -29.05
C ILE A 22 12.60 -12.78 -28.47
N HIS A 23 12.96 -11.54 -28.12
CA HIS A 23 14.18 -11.32 -27.36
C HIS A 23 13.94 -11.71 -25.89
N PRO A 24 14.85 -12.45 -25.25
CA PRO A 24 14.75 -12.73 -23.83
C PRO A 24 14.74 -11.40 -23.05
N VAL A 25 13.83 -11.27 -22.10
CA VAL A 25 13.69 -10.05 -21.28
C VAL A 25 15.03 -9.73 -20.62
N PRO A 26 15.57 -8.51 -20.78
CA PRO A 26 16.88 -8.17 -20.26
C PRO A 26 16.90 -8.39 -18.74
N HIS A 27 17.80 -9.25 -18.29
CA HIS A 27 18.02 -9.52 -16.88
C HIS A 27 18.62 -8.25 -16.27
N TYR A 28 18.05 -7.74 -15.18
CA TYR A 28 18.62 -6.57 -14.51
C TYR A 28 19.95 -6.97 -13.85
N GLU A 29 21.06 -6.69 -14.53
CA GLU A 29 22.39 -6.80 -13.96
C GLU A 29 22.77 -5.45 -13.32
N PRO A 30 22.81 -5.36 -11.96
CA PRO A 30 23.16 -4.12 -11.31
C PRO A 30 24.62 -3.76 -11.62
N HIS A 31 24.83 -2.63 -12.32
CA HIS A 31 26.15 -2.08 -12.61
C HIS A 31 27.00 -1.81 -11.35
N SER A 32 26.39 -1.73 -10.17
CA SER A 32 27.07 -1.55 -8.89
C SER A 32 26.29 -2.20 -7.73
N LYS A 33 27.00 -2.57 -6.65
CA LYS A 33 26.35 -3.09 -5.43
C LYS A 33 25.32 -2.11 -4.84
N TRP A 34 25.58 -0.80 -4.97
CA TRP A 34 24.66 0.27 -4.61
C TRP A 34 23.38 0.28 -5.45
N ALA A 35 23.51 0.03 -6.75
CA ALA A 35 22.37 -0.10 -7.65
C ALA A 35 21.48 -1.30 -7.31
N GLY A 36 22.08 -2.43 -6.89
CA GLY A 36 21.33 -3.59 -6.40
C GLY A 36 20.57 -3.30 -5.10
N ILE A 37 21.22 -2.65 -4.13
CA ILE A 37 20.62 -2.27 -2.84
C ILE A 37 19.45 -1.32 -3.04
N ARG A 38 19.65 -0.21 -3.76
CA ARG A 38 18.58 0.76 -4.01
C ARG A 38 17.40 0.10 -4.72
N HIS A 39 17.64 -0.85 -5.62
CA HIS A 39 16.57 -1.51 -6.37
C HIS A 39 15.68 -2.38 -5.47
N LYS A 40 16.26 -3.05 -4.46
CA LYS A 40 15.50 -3.82 -3.46
C LYS A 40 14.68 -2.92 -2.54
N PHE A 41 15.28 -1.85 -2.00
CA PHE A 41 14.60 -0.94 -1.09
C PHE A 41 13.58 -0.02 -1.77
N ARG A 42 13.69 0.20 -3.08
CA ARG A 42 12.80 1.08 -3.86
C ARG A 42 11.32 0.72 -3.70
N LYS A 43 11.02 -0.58 -3.72
CA LYS A 43 9.66 -1.10 -3.57
C LYS A 43 9.09 -0.84 -2.18
N GLY A 44 9.88 -1.12 -1.13
CA GLY A 44 9.48 -0.84 0.25
C GLY A 44 9.26 0.66 0.50
N PHE A 45 10.13 1.53 -0.01
CA PHE A 45 9.97 2.98 0.14
C PHE A 45 8.72 3.51 -0.59
N ALA A 46 8.42 2.96 -1.78
CA ALA A 46 7.20 3.30 -2.51
C ALA A 46 5.93 2.92 -1.73
N GLU A 47 5.90 1.72 -1.14
CA GLU A 47 4.80 1.27 -0.28
C GLU A 47 4.67 2.15 0.99
N PHE A 48 5.80 2.49 1.63
CA PHE A 48 5.82 3.39 2.78
C PHE A 48 5.19 4.75 2.45
N LEU A 49 5.65 5.42 1.39
CA LEU A 49 5.14 6.73 1.01
C LEU A 49 3.69 6.67 0.56
N GLY A 50 3.32 5.66 -0.23
CA GLY A 50 1.95 5.50 -0.69
C GLY A 50 0.98 5.28 0.47
N THR A 51 1.33 4.44 1.46
CA THR A 51 0.50 4.22 2.64
C THR A 51 0.48 5.43 3.56
N ALA A 52 1.59 6.17 3.69
CA ALA A 52 1.61 7.42 4.45
C ALA A 52 0.66 8.47 3.87
N ILE A 53 0.61 8.62 2.54
CA ILE A 53 -0.32 9.53 1.87
C ILE A 53 -1.76 9.06 2.04
N LEU A 54 -2.04 7.77 1.82
CA LEU A 54 -3.37 7.19 2.03
C LEU A 54 -3.91 7.50 3.43
N VAL A 55 -3.11 7.23 4.47
CA VAL A 55 -3.52 7.43 5.85
C VAL A 55 -3.61 8.91 6.22
N ALA A 56 -2.68 9.76 5.75
CA ALA A 56 -2.73 11.19 6.02
C ALA A 56 -4.01 11.84 5.48
N PHE A 57 -4.43 11.49 4.27
CA PHE A 57 -5.68 12.00 3.68
C PHE A 57 -6.93 11.37 4.31
N GLY A 58 -6.94 10.05 4.52
CA GLY A 58 -8.07 9.34 5.11
C GLY A 58 -8.34 9.79 6.55
N SER A 59 -7.34 9.71 7.42
CA SER A 59 -7.44 10.15 8.82
C SER A 59 -7.60 11.67 8.93
N GLY A 60 -7.01 12.45 8.03
CA GLY A 60 -7.21 13.90 7.97
C GLY A 60 -8.65 14.31 7.65
N ALA A 61 -9.33 13.59 6.76
CA ALA A 61 -10.75 13.82 6.48
C ALA A 61 -11.65 13.46 7.67
N ILE A 62 -11.31 12.40 8.42
CA ILE A 62 -11.99 12.07 9.69
C ILE A 62 -11.72 13.16 10.75
N ALA A 63 -10.49 13.66 10.84
CA ALA A 63 -10.16 14.76 11.76
C ALA A 63 -10.99 16.01 11.46
N GLN A 64 -11.17 16.37 10.19
CA GLN A 64 -12.05 17.49 9.80
C GLN A 64 -13.50 17.25 10.20
N LEU A 65 -13.99 16.01 10.10
CA LEU A 65 -15.34 15.64 10.55
C LEU A 65 -15.52 15.79 12.06
N VAL A 66 -14.49 15.49 12.84
CA VAL A 66 -14.53 15.59 14.31
C VAL A 66 -14.39 17.04 14.77
N PHE A 67 -13.53 17.83 14.12
CA PHE A 67 -13.23 19.20 14.55
C PHE A 67 -14.14 20.27 13.93
N SER A 68 -14.76 19.98 12.78
CA SER A 68 -15.67 20.91 12.11
C SER A 68 -17.12 20.54 12.43
N GLN A 69 -18.00 21.52 12.60
CA GLN A 69 -19.45 21.28 12.74
C GLN A 69 -20.13 20.79 11.44
N HIS A 70 -19.34 20.55 10.38
CA HIS A 70 -19.83 20.18 9.06
C HIS A 70 -19.59 18.69 8.81
N ASN A 71 -20.61 17.91 9.17
CA ASN A 71 -20.53 16.46 9.13
C ASN A 71 -21.00 15.90 7.79
N SER A 72 -20.11 15.92 6.80
CA SER A 72 -20.40 15.37 5.48
C SER A 72 -19.68 14.05 5.25
N TRP A 73 -20.46 12.97 5.20
CA TRP A 73 -20.00 11.64 4.77
C TRP A 73 -19.33 11.68 3.39
N PHE A 74 -19.77 12.59 2.52
CA PHE A 74 -19.17 12.80 1.21
C PHE A 74 -17.71 13.24 1.31
N THR A 75 -17.39 14.21 2.19
CA THR A 75 -16.03 14.70 2.38
C THR A 75 -15.10 13.59 2.89
N MET A 76 -15.58 12.74 3.80
CA MET A 76 -14.82 11.60 4.28
C MET A 76 -14.53 10.59 3.15
N SER A 77 -15.55 10.17 2.42
CA SER A 77 -15.39 9.22 1.30
C SER A 77 -14.46 9.77 0.21
N LEU A 78 -14.54 11.07 -0.08
CA LEU A 78 -13.64 11.75 -1.01
C LEU A 78 -12.20 11.79 -0.48
N GLY A 79 -12.00 12.06 0.81
CA GLY A 79 -10.67 12.05 1.44
C GLY A 79 -9.97 10.71 1.30
N TRP A 80 -10.67 9.61 1.60
CA TRP A 80 -10.14 8.25 1.39
C TRP A 80 -9.89 7.92 -0.08
N GLY A 81 -10.82 8.25 -0.97
CA GLY A 81 -10.67 8.00 -2.40
C GLY A 81 -9.50 8.75 -3.04
N LEU A 82 -9.33 10.03 -2.69
CA LEU A 82 -8.21 10.84 -3.15
C LEU A 82 -6.88 10.39 -2.54
N GLY A 83 -6.87 10.07 -1.23
CA GLY A 83 -5.70 9.50 -0.57
C GLY A 83 -5.21 8.22 -1.23
N LEU A 84 -6.13 7.32 -1.57
CA LEU A 84 -5.82 6.09 -2.31
C LEU A 84 -5.28 6.40 -3.71
N THR A 85 -5.93 7.29 -4.45
CA THR A 85 -5.51 7.67 -5.81
C THR A 85 -4.10 8.24 -5.83
N PHE A 86 -3.78 9.15 -4.91
CA PHE A 86 -2.43 9.71 -4.80
C PHE A 86 -1.40 8.68 -4.33
N GLY A 87 -1.78 7.81 -3.39
CA GLY A 87 -0.94 6.69 -2.99
C GLY A 87 -0.60 5.78 -4.17
N ILE A 88 -1.58 5.49 -5.04
CA ILE A 88 -1.38 4.69 -6.26
C ILE A 88 -0.46 5.41 -7.25
N PHE A 89 -0.61 6.72 -7.44
CA PHE A 89 0.28 7.48 -8.33
C PHE A 89 1.74 7.47 -7.86
N VAL A 90 1.97 7.49 -6.55
CA VAL A 90 3.33 7.45 -5.99
C VAL A 90 3.93 6.04 -6.05
N ALA A 91 3.15 5.01 -5.71
CA ALA A 91 3.66 3.65 -5.53
C ALA A 91 3.51 2.75 -6.77
N GLY A 92 2.57 3.05 -7.66
CA GLY A 92 2.10 2.16 -8.72
C GLY A 92 3.19 1.78 -9.72
N GLY A 93 3.99 2.76 -10.16
CA GLY A 93 5.09 2.53 -11.11
C GLY A 93 6.30 1.79 -10.53
N VAL A 94 6.34 1.53 -9.22
CA VAL A 94 7.50 0.97 -8.53
C VAL A 94 7.19 -0.37 -7.85
N SER A 95 6.19 -0.39 -6.97
CA SER A 95 5.86 -1.55 -6.13
C SER A 95 4.61 -2.29 -6.57
N GLY A 96 3.79 -1.67 -7.44
CA GLY A 96 2.44 -2.14 -7.78
C GLY A 96 1.34 -1.53 -6.91
N ALA A 97 1.69 -0.59 -6.01
CA ALA A 97 0.76 0.10 -5.10
C ALA A 97 -0.17 -0.85 -4.33
N HIS A 98 0.39 -1.74 -3.52
CA HIS A 98 -0.43 -2.61 -2.67
C HIS A 98 -1.07 -1.80 -1.54
N LEU A 99 -0.28 -0.93 -0.90
CA LEU A 99 -0.62 0.02 0.16
C LEU A 99 -1.31 -0.57 1.39
N ASN A 100 -1.44 -1.90 1.43
CA ASN A 100 -2.20 -2.67 2.38
C ASN A 100 -1.60 -4.08 2.51
N PRO A 101 -1.28 -4.55 3.72
CA PRO A 101 -0.76 -5.89 3.95
C PRO A 101 -1.67 -7.01 3.44
N ALA A 102 -3.01 -6.84 3.50
CA ALA A 102 -3.97 -7.83 2.99
C ALA A 102 -3.90 -7.95 1.46
N VAL A 103 -3.70 -6.83 0.76
CA VAL A 103 -3.51 -6.83 -0.71
C VAL A 103 -2.18 -7.48 -1.05
N SER A 104 -1.10 -7.16 -0.31
CA SER A 104 0.19 -7.84 -0.48
C SER A 104 0.07 -9.36 -0.27
N LEU A 105 -0.68 -9.81 0.73
CA LEU A 105 -0.91 -11.23 0.97
C LEU A 105 -1.69 -11.89 -0.18
N ALA A 106 -2.74 -11.25 -0.69
CA ALA A 106 -3.46 -11.73 -1.86
C ALA A 106 -2.53 -11.87 -3.08
N MET A 107 -1.59 -10.94 -3.26
CA MET A 107 -0.61 -10.99 -4.35
C MET A 107 0.42 -12.11 -4.17
N VAL A 108 0.76 -12.49 -2.93
CA VAL A 108 1.58 -13.70 -2.65
C VAL A 108 0.83 -14.95 -3.09
N ILE A 109 -0.44 -15.07 -2.72
CA ILE A 109 -1.25 -16.27 -2.95
C ILE A 109 -1.60 -16.44 -4.45
N PHE A 110 -2.01 -15.36 -5.11
CA PHE A 110 -2.61 -15.44 -6.45
C PHE A 110 -1.69 -14.97 -7.59
N ARG A 111 -0.68 -14.14 -7.32
CA ARG A 111 0.16 -13.52 -8.37
C ARG A 111 1.66 -13.75 -8.19
N GLY A 112 2.06 -14.60 -7.25
CA GLY A 112 3.45 -15.03 -7.09
C GLY A 112 4.40 -13.95 -6.54
N LEU A 113 3.90 -13.02 -5.71
CA LEU A 113 4.79 -12.14 -4.93
C LEU A 113 5.65 -12.99 -4.00
N SER A 114 6.95 -12.68 -3.91
CA SER A 114 7.83 -13.42 -3.00
C SER A 114 7.46 -13.16 -1.53
N TRP A 115 7.56 -14.20 -0.69
CA TRP A 115 7.30 -14.08 0.75
C TRP A 115 8.24 -13.08 1.44
N ALA A 116 9.47 -12.93 0.93
CA ALA A 116 10.42 -11.92 1.42
C ALA A 116 9.94 -10.50 1.09
N ASP A 117 9.45 -10.27 -0.13
CA ASP A 117 8.88 -8.97 -0.51
C ASP A 117 7.63 -8.66 0.31
N PHE A 118 6.78 -9.65 0.62
CA PHE A 118 5.61 -9.47 1.48
C PHE A 118 5.96 -8.92 2.87
N ILE A 119 7.00 -9.44 3.51
CA ILE A 119 7.43 -8.97 4.84
C ILE A 119 7.93 -7.52 4.74
N VAL A 120 8.75 -7.22 3.72
CA VAL A 120 9.26 -5.86 3.49
C VAL A 120 8.11 -4.88 3.24
N TYR A 121 7.13 -5.28 2.42
CA TYR A 121 5.95 -4.48 2.12
C TYR A 121 5.12 -4.24 3.38
N SER A 122 4.87 -5.28 4.17
CA SER A 122 4.06 -5.17 5.39
C SER A 122 4.70 -4.22 6.39
N ILE A 123 6.01 -4.33 6.64
CA ILE A 123 6.74 -3.42 7.53
C ILE A 123 6.69 -1.98 7.00
N ALA A 124 6.91 -1.80 5.69
CA ALA A 124 6.85 -0.48 5.07
C ALA A 124 5.45 0.14 5.15
N GLN A 125 4.40 -0.64 4.93
CA GLN A 125 3.01 -0.21 5.02
C GLN A 125 2.63 0.18 6.45
N PHE A 126 3.01 -0.60 7.46
CA PHE A 126 2.79 -0.24 8.86
C PHE A 126 3.55 1.02 9.27
N ALA A 127 4.82 1.14 8.88
CA ALA A 127 5.61 2.35 9.13
C ALA A 127 5.02 3.57 8.41
N GLY A 128 4.54 3.39 7.18
CA GLY A 128 3.88 4.43 6.40
C GLY A 128 2.57 4.88 7.04
N ALA A 129 1.75 3.94 7.47
CA ALA A 129 0.51 4.22 8.19
C ALA A 129 0.77 4.99 9.49
N PHE A 130 1.78 4.58 10.26
CA PHE A 130 2.19 5.30 11.46
C PHE A 130 2.67 6.72 11.15
N ALA A 131 3.49 6.92 10.11
CA ALA A 131 3.95 8.23 9.70
C ALA A 131 2.79 9.13 9.23
N GLY A 132 1.84 8.59 8.47
CA GLY A 132 0.63 9.30 8.03
C GLY A 132 -0.23 9.74 9.20
N ALA A 133 -0.46 8.84 10.18
CA ALA A 133 -1.17 9.16 11.41
C ALA A 133 -0.44 10.23 12.23
N LEU A 134 0.89 10.16 12.34
CA LEU A 134 1.70 11.16 13.04
C LEU A 134 1.57 12.55 12.40
N VAL A 135 1.54 12.64 11.07
CA VAL A 135 1.30 13.92 10.36
C VAL A 135 -0.06 14.50 10.71
N VAL A 136 -1.11 13.68 10.76
CA VAL A 136 -2.46 14.14 11.14
C VAL A 136 -2.49 14.60 12.60
N TYR A 137 -1.81 13.87 13.49
CA TYR A 137 -1.68 14.25 14.90
C TYR A 137 -0.98 15.60 15.07
N ILE A 138 0.15 15.81 14.38
CA ILE A 138 0.91 17.07 14.46
C ILE A 138 0.10 18.24 13.90
N THR A 139 -0.55 18.06 12.74
CA THR A 139 -1.33 19.14 12.11
C THR A 139 -2.57 19.53 12.92
N ASN A 140 -3.12 18.60 13.71
CA ASN A 140 -4.30 18.83 14.54
C ASN A 140 -3.97 18.91 16.04
N TYR A 141 -2.69 19.06 16.41
CA TYR A 141 -2.23 18.99 17.79
C TYR A 141 -2.99 19.93 18.73
N THR A 142 -3.18 21.18 18.31
CA THR A 142 -3.92 22.19 19.09
C THR A 142 -5.38 21.82 19.29
N SER A 143 -6.03 21.30 18.25
CA SER A 143 -7.45 20.89 18.32
C SER A 143 -7.64 19.67 19.22
N ILE A 144 -6.72 18.71 19.14
CA ILE A 144 -6.71 17.50 19.98
C ILE A 144 -6.51 17.87 21.46
N HIS A 145 -5.61 18.81 21.75
CA HIS A 145 -5.31 19.19 23.14
C HIS A 145 -6.44 20.00 23.80
N ASN A 146 -7.31 20.63 22.99
CA ASN A 146 -8.45 21.41 23.44
C ASN A 146 -9.74 20.57 23.60
N LEU A 147 -9.70 19.28 23.24
CA LEU A 147 -10.85 18.38 23.29
C LEU A 147 -10.62 17.26 24.30
N THR A 148 -11.72 16.64 24.74
CA THR A 148 -11.65 15.45 25.60
C THR A 148 -11.10 14.26 24.81
N ALA A 149 -10.45 13.34 25.51
CA ALA A 149 -9.89 12.13 24.91
C ALA A 149 -10.94 11.38 24.07
N ASP A 150 -12.20 11.34 24.53
CA ASP A 150 -13.33 10.66 23.89
C ASP A 150 -13.61 11.13 22.46
N ALA A 151 -13.47 12.43 22.18
CA ALA A 151 -13.70 12.97 20.84
C ALA A 151 -12.62 12.55 19.83
N THR A 152 -11.41 12.25 20.31
CA THR A 152 -10.24 11.94 19.45
C THR A 152 -10.08 10.43 19.21
N ILE A 153 -10.77 9.57 19.98
CA ILE A 153 -10.67 8.11 19.88
C ILE A 153 -10.87 7.65 18.44
N GLY A 154 -11.93 8.09 17.75
CA GLY A 154 -12.26 7.65 16.40
C GLY A 154 -11.21 7.95 15.31
N ILE A 155 -10.23 8.81 15.57
CA ILE A 155 -9.19 9.18 14.59
C ILE A 155 -7.97 8.23 14.68
N PHE A 156 -7.58 7.83 15.90
CA PHE A 156 -6.30 7.13 16.15
C PHE A 156 -6.43 5.79 16.88
N VAL A 157 -7.59 5.49 17.47
CA VAL A 157 -7.80 4.30 18.32
C VAL A 157 -9.12 3.63 17.96
N THR A 158 -9.11 2.30 17.87
CA THR A 158 -10.35 1.51 17.83
C THR A 158 -10.94 1.47 19.24
N GLY A 159 -11.99 2.26 19.52
CA GLY A 159 -12.65 2.33 20.83
C GLY A 159 -14.18 2.15 20.74
N LEU A 160 -14.81 1.94 21.91
CA LEU A 160 -16.27 1.75 22.01
C LEU A 160 -17.01 3.01 21.61
N GLN A 161 -18.02 2.84 20.75
CA GLN A 161 -18.83 3.92 20.23
C GLN A 161 -19.78 4.45 21.31
N THR A 162 -19.46 5.62 21.87
CA THR A 162 -20.36 6.37 22.76
C THR A 162 -21.17 7.38 21.95
N SER A 163 -22.24 7.94 22.51
CA SER A 163 -23.13 8.89 21.82
C SER A 163 -22.44 10.16 21.32
N ASP A 164 -21.25 10.47 21.85
CA ASP A 164 -20.46 11.65 21.53
C ASP A 164 -19.44 11.40 20.41
N VAL A 165 -19.16 10.13 20.08
CA VAL A 165 -18.28 9.76 18.97
C VAL A 165 -19.16 9.62 17.72
N THR A 166 -18.91 10.49 16.74
CA THR A 166 -19.64 10.47 15.45
C THR A 166 -19.58 9.05 14.87
N LYS A 167 -20.73 8.48 14.51
CA LYS A 167 -20.96 7.08 14.02
C LYS A 167 -20.21 6.71 12.71
N THR A 168 -19.17 7.44 12.38
CA THR A 168 -18.54 7.55 11.06
C THR A 168 -17.05 7.22 11.13
N ALA A 169 -16.47 7.20 12.33
CA ALA A 169 -15.06 7.01 12.53
C ALA A 169 -14.70 5.50 12.54
N ALA A 170 -14.33 5.01 11.36
CA ALA A 170 -13.57 3.79 11.07
C ALA A 170 -14.26 2.42 11.34
N PHE A 171 -14.68 1.79 10.23
CA PHE A 171 -14.85 0.33 10.06
C PHE A 171 -16.03 -0.38 10.76
N THR A 172 -17.23 0.18 10.70
CA THR A 172 -18.48 -0.59 10.97
C THR A 172 -19.56 -0.26 9.96
N ALA A 173 -19.94 -1.29 9.19
CA ALA A 173 -21.34 -1.51 8.82
C ALA A 173 -22.17 -1.78 10.09
#